data_AF-A0A3B1BIV8-F1
#
_entry.id   AF-A0A3B1BIV8-F1
#
_cell.length_a   1.000
_cell.length_b   1.000
_cell.length_c   1.000
_cell.angle_alpha   90.00
_cell.angle_beta   90.00
_cell.angle_gamma   90.00
#
_symmetry.space_group_name_H-M   'P 1'
#
loop_
_entity.id
_entity.type
_entity.pdbx_description
1 polymer ?
#
loop_
_entity_poly.entity_id
_entity_poly.type
_entity_poly.pdbx_seq_one_letter_code
_entity_poly.pdbx_strand_id
1 'polypeptide(L)' 'NPDEQVWNHLKLRLGKLSIFNKEDMKKSTLSIMRSMQKQMALMKSFFKMKDTKYILKTMAP' A
#
# COMPACT_ATOMS: atom_id res chain seq x y z
N ASN A 1 10.23 4.97 -3.09
CA ASN A 1 9.25 4.59 -4.14
C ASN A 1 7.83 4.55 -3.51
N PRO A 2 6.75 5.12 -4.10
CA PRO A 2 5.38 4.92 -3.59
C PRO A 2 4.99 3.46 -3.36
N ASP A 3 5.54 2.52 -4.15
CA ASP A 3 5.29 1.09 -3.94
C ASP A 3 5.80 0.62 -2.57
N GLU A 4 6.96 1.13 -2.11
CA GLU A 4 7.48 0.82 -0.77
C GLU A 4 6.53 1.31 0.33
N GLN A 5 5.86 2.44 0.11
CA GLN A 5 4.90 2.99 1.07
C GLN A 5 3.62 2.15 1.12
N VAL A 6 3.16 1.65 -0.03
CA VAL A 6 2.09 0.66 -0.12
C VAL A 6 2.49 -0.62 0.63
N TRP A 7 3.71 -1.12 0.40
CA TRP A 7 4.24 -2.30 1.08
C TRP A 7 4.34 -2.11 2.60
N ASN A 8 4.83 -0.97 3.07
CA ASN A 8 4.92 -0.66 4.50
C ASN A 8 3.54 -0.64 5.16
N HIS A 9 2.56 -0.01 4.52
CA HIS A 9 1.19 0.03 5.04
C HIS A 9 0.55 -1.36 5.10
N LEU A 10 0.76 -2.18 4.06
CA LEU A 10 0.32 -3.57 4.02
C LEU A 10 0.97 -4.40 5.14
N LYS A 11 2.30 -4.31 5.33
CA LYS A 11 3.03 -5.04 6.39
C LYS A 11 2.54 -4.65 7.78
N LEU A 12 2.31 -3.36 8.03
CA LEU A 12 1.77 -2.87 9.31
C LEU A 12 0.38 -3.44 9.61
N ARG A 13 -0.47 -3.64 8.59
CA ARG A 13 -1.78 -4.29 8.74
C ARG A 13 -1.66 -5.80 8.94
N LEU A 14 -0.79 -6.46 8.16
CA LEU A 14 -0.54 -7.90 8.27
C LEU A 14 0.03 -8.28 9.64
N GLY A 15 0.97 -7.48 10.19
CA GLY A 15 1.58 -7.75 11.50
C GLY A 15 0.59 -7.67 12.68
N LYS A 16 -0.63 -7.17 12.46
CA LYS A 16 -1.72 -7.17 13.46
C LYS A 16 -2.61 -8.41 13.38
N LEU A 17 -2.42 -9.26 12.37
CA LEU A 17 -3.21 -10.48 12.16
C LEU A 17 -2.44 -11.69 12.67
N SER A 18 -3.15 -12.64 13.28
CA SER A 18 -2.60 -13.96 13.58
C SER A 18 -2.58 -14.80 12.30
N ILE A 19 -1.40 -14.93 11.70
CA ILE A 19 -1.16 -15.72 10.48
C ILE A 19 -0.47 -17.02 10.88
N PHE A 20 -1.10 -18.17 10.61
CA PHE A 20 -0.61 -19.48 11.05
C PHE A 20 0.03 -20.29 9.92
N ASN A 21 -0.30 -19.99 8.67
CA ASN A 21 0.24 -20.69 7.50
C ASN A 21 0.34 -19.75 6.29
N LYS A 22 0.97 -20.28 5.23
CA LYS A 22 1.22 -19.54 3.98
C LYS A 22 -0.08 -19.13 3.26
N GLU A 23 -1.12 -19.96 3.32
CA GLU A 23 -2.40 -19.67 2.67
C GLU A 23 -3.12 -18.51 3.35
N ASP A 24 -3.14 -18.49 4.68
CA ASP A 24 -3.68 -17.38 5.49
C ASP A 24 -2.92 -16.09 5.21
N MET A 25 -1.59 -16.16 5.07
CA MET A 25 -0.77 -15.01 4.68
C MET A 25 -1.20 -14.47 3.32
N LYS A 26 -1.35 -15.34 2.32
CA LYS A 26 -1.73 -14.95 0.96
C LYS A 26 -3.14 -14.36 0.92
N LYS A 27 -4.10 -15.01 1.58
CA LYS A 27 -5.51 -14.56 1.66
C LYS A 27 -5.62 -13.20 2.34
N SER A 28 -4.96 -13.04 3.48
CA SER A 28 -4.93 -11.78 4.25
C SER A 28 -4.28 -10.66 3.45
N THR A 29 -3.16 -10.96 2.79
CA THR A 29 -2.45 -10.01 1.93
C THR A 29 -3.36 -9.49 0.81
N LEU A 30 -3.98 -10.39 0.06
CA LEU A 30 -4.88 -10.03 -1.04
C LEU A 30 -6.10 -9.25 -0.55
N SER A 31 -6.67 -9.63 0.59
CA SER A 31 -7.80 -8.92 1.20
C SER A 31 -7.44 -7.48 1.58
N ILE A 32 -6.29 -7.29 2.24
CA ILE A 32 -5.81 -5.95 2.63
C ILE A 32 -5.51 -5.11 1.40
N MET A 33 -4.85 -5.66 0.37
CA MET A 33 -4.57 -4.93 -0.88
C MET A 33 -5.87 -4.50 -1.58
N ARG A 34 -6.88 -5.37 -1.65
CA ARG A 34 -8.21 -5.02 -2.21
C ARG A 34 -8.92 -3.93 -1.40
N SER A 35 -8.78 -3.95 -0.08
CA SER A 35 -9.30 -2.88 0.79
C SER A 35 -8.59 -1.55 0.52
N MET A 36 -7.26 -1.58 0.42
CA MET A 36 -6.43 -0.40 0.13
C MET A 36 -6.77 0.23 -1.22
N GLN A 37 -7.03 -0.56 -2.26
CA GLN A 37 -7.47 -0.08 -3.57
C GLN A 37 -8.76 0.76 -3.50
N LYS A 38 -9.69 0.41 -2.61
CA LYS A 38 -10.94 1.16 -2.41
C LYS A 38 -10.71 2.49 -1.66
N GLN A 39 -9.57 2.65 -1.01
CA GLN A 39 -9.20 3.86 -0.27
C GLN A 39 -8.36 4.80 -1.14
N MET A 40 -8.96 5.34 -2.22
CA MET A 40 -8.24 6.19 -3.18
C MET A 40 -7.53 7.40 -2.54
N ALA A 41 -8.09 7.98 -1.47
CA ALA A 41 -7.46 9.08 -0.75
C ALA A 41 -6.13 8.66 -0.08
N LEU A 42 -6.10 7.47 0.53
CA LEU A 42 -4.89 6.88 1.11
C LEU A 42 -3.88 6.57 0.00
N MET A 43 -4.32 5.96 -1.10
CA MET A 43 -3.42 5.64 -2.21
C MET A 43 -2.77 6.91 -2.77
N LYS A 44 -3.56 7.96 -3.04
CA LYS A 44 -3.05 9.27 -3.52
C LYS A 44 -2.10 9.93 -2.52
N SER A 45 -2.26 9.70 -1.22
CA SER A 45 -1.35 10.25 -0.21
C SER A 45 0.07 9.70 -0.32
N PHE A 46 0.21 8.44 -0.76
CA PHE A 46 1.53 7.81 -0.94
C PHE A 46 2.36 8.44 -2.07
N PHE A 47 1.70 9.10 -3.02
CA PHE A 47 2.34 9.82 -4.13
C PHE A 47 2.69 11.27 -3.78
N LYS A 48 2.14 11.82 -2.70
CA LYS A 48 2.34 13.23 -2.29
C LYS A 48 3.52 13.43 -1.32
N MET A 49 4.19 12.36 -0.90
CA MET A 49 5.35 12.45 0.00
C MET A 49 6.56 13.11 -0.71
N LYS A 50 7.40 13.82 0.07
CA LYS A 50 8.52 14.62 -0.45
C LYS A 50 9.44 13.83 -1.40
N ASP A 51 9.73 12.57 -1.07
CA ASP A 51 10.61 11.69 -1.84
C ASP A 51 9.92 10.93 -2.99
N THR A 52 8.60 11.04 -3.15
CA THR A 52 7.83 10.43 -4.25
C THR A 52 7.33 11.45 -5.27
N LYS A 53 7.76 12.72 -5.15
CA LYS A 53 7.33 13.84 -5.99
C LYS A 53 7.70 13.72 -7.49
N TYR A 54 8.59 12.80 -7.88
CA TYR A 54 8.97 12.62 -9.29
C TYR A 54 7.79 12.22 -10.20
N ILE A 55 6.74 11.66 -9.60
CA ILE A 55 5.51 11.21 -10.28
C ILE A 55 4.59 12.41 -10.56
N LEU A 56 4.68 13.47 -9.75
CA LEU A 56 3.99 14.73 -10.01
C LEU A 56 4.71 15.55 -11.10
N LYS A 57 6.03 15.40 -11.24
CA LYS A 57 6.83 16.06 -12.29
C LYS A 57 6.54 15.52 -13.69
N THR A 58 6.06 14.28 -13.80
CA THR A 58 5.66 13.62 -15.07
C THR A 58 4.22 13.94 -15.51
N MET A 59 3.43 14.62 -14.66
CA MET A 59 2.04 15.04 -14.95
C MET A 59 1.91 16.55 -15.20
N ALA A 60 3.03 17.27 -15.35
CA ALA A 60 3.00 18.67 -15.80
C ALA A 60 2.69 18.70 -17.32
N PRO A 61 1.76 19.56 -17.78
CA PRO A 61 1.38 19.66 -19.19
C PRO A 61 2.53 20.12 -20.09
#